data_AF-A0A6A4Y2S3-F1
#
_entry.id   AF-A0A6A4Y2S3-F1
#
_cell.length_a   1.000
_cell.length_b   1.000
_cell.length_c   1.000
_cell.angle_alpha   90.00
_cell.angle_beta   90.00
_cell.angle_gamma   90.00
#
_symmetry.space_group_name_H-M   'P 1'
#
loop_
_entity.id
_entity.type
_entity.pdbx_description
1 polymer ?
#
loop_
_entity_poly.entity_id
_entity_poly.type
_entity_poly.pdbx_seq_one_letter_code
_entity_poly.pdbx_strand_id
1 'polypeptide(L)'
;RLFDFELVQYGAVDMTSPLQLDRLLLFNPLDDRFDMYAWMFMVEWALGIREGVRFEGDHGTLSVITEPLQPLKQEVNLAEFPSSVAFYMRGAVMYVTGIMIALFAVAFVYALLSHGYVEVLNLLELQRVGAIVWIGRPLLLVRCLSAVGMLATATVHLDTTGSISWFIEPQNPLFKTLLSANEATWFVAIVNDIAMSVTKEYTSSYATVNSLLVWGLSFTLSYAAPIQHAVEIAKDCHIIQVDFQVECTSGVVRIGHPSRLVTLAGLALGCNLVCYVVTRVLLGRQQIKSSPVESIFIYSGVKYLFVTAPWVHHDVYYMDRMSGLLNGLVTIKSEGVIFGLDVKLWQMFRIDLQHTTVADNHPLYEASKHAIPLACT
;
A
#
# COMPACT_ATOMS: atom_id res chain seq x y z
N ARG A 1 -41.23 33.50 -31.86
CA ARG A 1 -40.83 34.50 -30.84
C ARG A 1 -40.19 33.70 -29.73
N LEU A 2 -38.89 33.45 -29.79
CA LEU A 2 -38.26 32.47 -28.89
C LEU A 2 -37.09 33.04 -28.07
N PHE A 3 -36.57 34.24 -28.38
CA PHE A 3 -35.39 34.79 -27.70
C PHE A 3 -35.48 36.32 -27.60
N ASP A 4 -36.27 36.81 -26.64
CA ASP A 4 -36.42 38.25 -26.35
C ASP A 4 -35.32 38.71 -25.37
N PHE A 5 -34.05 38.49 -25.73
CA PHE A 5 -32.91 38.98 -24.95
C PHE A 5 -32.65 40.45 -25.24
N GLU A 6 -32.25 41.20 -24.22
CA GLU A 6 -31.90 42.62 -24.27
C GLU A 6 -30.44 42.82 -23.81
N LEU A 7 -29.77 43.79 -24.42
CA LEU A 7 -28.54 44.39 -23.92
C LEU A 7 -28.92 45.62 -23.11
N VAL A 8 -28.29 45.79 -21.95
CA VAL A 8 -28.58 46.91 -21.06
C VAL A 8 -27.32 47.68 -20.72
N GLN A 9 -27.45 49.00 -20.60
CA GLN A 9 -26.37 49.88 -20.18
C GLN A 9 -26.93 51.01 -19.32
N TYR A 10 -26.20 51.36 -18.25
CA TYR A 10 -26.48 52.60 -17.53
C TYR A 10 -25.79 53.76 -18.22
N GLY A 11 -26.57 54.77 -18.59
CA GLY A 11 -26.11 55.94 -19.33
C GLY A 11 -26.71 57.23 -18.77
N ALA A 12 -26.04 58.34 -19.01
CA ALA A 12 -26.58 59.68 -18.81
C ALA A 12 -26.14 60.54 -19.98
N VAL A 13 -27.02 61.42 -20.45
CA VAL A 13 -26.73 62.29 -21.61
C VAL A 13 -25.60 63.28 -21.29
N ASP A 14 -25.59 63.80 -20.05
CA ASP A 14 -24.58 64.70 -19.51
C ASP A 14 -24.33 64.41 -18.02
N MET A 15 -23.23 64.93 -17.45
CA MET A 15 -22.83 64.73 -16.04
C MET A 15 -23.85 65.22 -15.00
N THR A 16 -24.79 66.09 -15.39
CA THR A 16 -25.86 66.64 -14.54
C THR A 16 -27.20 65.94 -14.75
N SER A 17 -27.31 65.08 -15.77
CA SER A 17 -28.55 64.37 -16.07
C SER A 17 -28.73 63.16 -15.15
N PRO A 18 -29.99 62.76 -14.85
CA PRO A 18 -30.23 61.55 -14.08
C PRO A 18 -29.71 60.31 -14.85
N LEU A 19 -29.14 59.36 -14.10
CA LEU A 19 -28.74 58.06 -14.65
C LEU A 19 -29.98 57.31 -15.16
N GLN A 20 -29.93 56.85 -16.39
CA GLN A 20 -30.99 56.07 -17.04
C GLN A 20 -30.45 54.67 -17.40
N LEU A 21 -31.37 53.70 -17.44
CA LEU A 21 -31.08 52.34 -17.91
C LEU A 21 -31.55 52.23 -19.36
N ASP A 22 -30.60 52.27 -20.28
CA ASP A 22 -30.85 52.05 -21.70
C ASP A 22 -30.97 50.55 -21.99
N ARG A 23 -31.91 50.21 -22.88
CA ARG A 23 -32.22 48.82 -23.26
C ARG A 23 -32.27 48.70 -24.77
N LEU A 24 -31.62 47.67 -25.30
CA LEU A 24 -31.60 47.37 -26.73
C LEU A 24 -31.94 45.89 -26.92
N LEU A 25 -32.94 45.60 -27.76
CA LEU A 25 -33.23 44.23 -28.16
C LEU A 25 -32.04 43.62 -28.89
N LEU A 26 -31.64 42.41 -28.50
CA LEU A 26 -30.50 41.70 -29.11
C LEU A 26 -30.71 41.52 -30.62
N PHE A 27 -31.93 41.17 -31.02
CA PHE A 27 -32.38 41.21 -32.42
C PHE A 27 -33.35 42.37 -32.60
N ASN A 28 -32.86 43.50 -33.07
CA ASN A 28 -33.67 44.70 -33.28
C ASN A 28 -34.30 44.68 -34.67
N PRO A 29 -35.64 44.57 -34.82
CA PRO A 29 -36.28 44.57 -36.14
C PRO A 29 -36.14 45.90 -36.88
N LEU A 30 -35.71 46.96 -36.21
CA LEU A 30 -35.50 48.30 -36.78
C LEU A 30 -34.04 48.56 -37.21
N ASP A 31 -33.08 47.72 -36.79
CA ASP A 31 -31.65 47.88 -37.12
C ASP A 31 -30.96 46.50 -37.20
N ASP A 32 -30.64 46.07 -38.41
CA ASP A 32 -30.05 44.77 -38.73
C ASP A 32 -28.51 44.76 -38.66
N ARG A 33 -27.87 45.92 -38.48
CA ARG A 33 -26.40 46.04 -38.48
C ARG A 33 -25.73 45.30 -37.33
N PHE A 34 -26.48 45.02 -36.27
CA PHE A 34 -26.01 44.30 -35.09
C PHE A 34 -26.26 42.78 -35.15
N ASP A 35 -27.02 42.30 -36.14
CA ASP A 35 -27.49 40.90 -36.19
C ASP A 35 -26.35 39.87 -36.22
N MET A 36 -25.22 40.18 -36.86
CA MET A 36 -24.05 39.31 -36.85
C MET A 36 -23.53 39.06 -35.43
N TYR A 37 -23.42 40.13 -34.62
CA TYR A 37 -22.99 40.02 -33.24
C TYR A 37 -24.05 39.34 -32.39
N ALA A 38 -25.33 39.69 -32.59
CA ALA A 38 -26.47 39.04 -31.94
C ALA A 38 -26.44 37.51 -32.11
N TRP A 39 -26.15 37.02 -33.31
CA TRP A 39 -25.96 35.59 -33.56
C TRP A 39 -24.75 35.00 -32.84
N MET A 40 -23.63 35.72 -32.73
CA MET A 40 -22.49 35.27 -31.91
C MET A 40 -22.89 35.12 -30.44
N PHE A 41 -23.60 36.10 -29.87
CA PHE A 41 -24.14 36.02 -28.51
C PHE A 41 -25.05 34.80 -28.32
N MET A 42 -25.91 34.50 -29.32
CA MET A 42 -26.78 33.31 -29.28
C MET A 42 -26.01 31.99 -29.37
N VAL A 43 -24.95 31.93 -30.17
CA VAL A 43 -24.07 30.75 -30.23
C VAL A 43 -23.34 30.57 -28.90
N GLU A 44 -22.81 31.64 -28.31
CA GLU A 44 -22.16 31.61 -27.00
C GLU A 44 -23.13 31.19 -25.88
N TRP A 45 -24.37 31.67 -25.93
CA TRP A 45 -25.44 31.22 -25.03
C TRP A 45 -25.78 29.73 -25.23
N ALA A 46 -25.92 29.27 -26.48
CA ALA A 46 -26.20 27.86 -26.79
C ALA A 46 -25.04 26.93 -26.36
N LEU A 47 -23.80 27.43 -26.35
CA LEU A 47 -22.61 26.73 -25.86
C LEU A 47 -22.43 26.83 -24.33
N GLY A 48 -23.28 27.58 -23.62
CA GLY A 48 -23.18 27.78 -22.18
C GLY A 48 -22.04 28.70 -21.74
N ILE A 49 -21.49 29.50 -22.66
CA ILE A 49 -20.46 30.52 -22.36
C ILE A 49 -21.10 31.77 -21.76
N ARG A 50 -22.36 32.05 -22.14
CA ARG A 50 -23.18 33.11 -21.56
C ARG A 50 -24.45 32.53 -20.98
N GLU A 51 -24.96 33.17 -19.95
CA GLU A 51 -26.24 32.84 -19.36
C GLU A 51 -27.30 33.88 -19.77
N GLY A 52 -28.54 33.42 -19.88
CA GLY A 52 -29.70 34.30 -20.05
C GLY A 52 -30.40 34.44 -18.72
N VAL A 53 -30.52 35.66 -18.21
CA VAL A 53 -31.14 35.93 -16.91
C VAL A 53 -32.38 36.78 -17.10
N ARG A 54 -33.49 36.36 -16.49
CA ARG A 54 -34.73 37.13 -16.48
C ARG A 54 -34.99 37.67 -15.08
N PHE A 55 -34.95 38.98 -14.95
CA PHE A 55 -35.35 39.70 -13.75
C PHE A 55 -36.84 40.03 -13.85
N GLU A 56 -37.61 39.60 -12.87
CA GLU A 56 -39.03 39.93 -12.75
C GLU A 56 -39.22 40.77 -11.48
N GLY A 57 -39.87 41.92 -11.62
CA GLY A 57 -40.18 42.79 -10.49
C GLY A 57 -41.48 43.55 -10.70
N ASP A 58 -41.85 44.35 -9.71
CA ASP A 58 -43.14 45.06 -9.66
C ASP A 58 -43.35 46.02 -10.84
N HIS A 59 -42.25 46.50 -11.44
CA HIS A 59 -42.24 47.46 -12.55
C HIS A 59 -41.90 46.83 -13.92
N GLY A 60 -42.01 45.52 -14.06
CA GLY A 60 -41.87 44.81 -15.33
C GLY A 60 -40.81 43.73 -15.33
N THR A 61 -40.52 43.20 -16.52
CA THR A 61 -39.53 42.13 -16.72
C THR A 61 -38.37 42.61 -17.57
N LEU A 62 -37.16 42.18 -17.21
CA LEU A 62 -35.93 42.47 -17.93
C LEU A 62 -35.19 41.16 -18.22
N SER A 63 -35.04 40.81 -19.49
CA SER A 63 -34.34 39.59 -19.93
C SER A 63 -32.99 39.97 -20.52
N VAL A 64 -31.89 39.68 -19.82
CA VAL A 64 -30.54 40.10 -20.21
C VAL A 64 -29.66 38.89 -20.52
N ILE A 65 -28.72 39.05 -21.45
CA ILE A 65 -27.64 38.09 -21.64
C ILE A 65 -26.38 38.54 -20.89
N THR A 66 -25.75 37.63 -20.15
CA THR A 66 -24.56 37.96 -19.35
C THR A 66 -23.33 38.21 -20.23
N GLU A 67 -22.31 38.81 -19.63
CA GLU A 67 -20.94 38.72 -20.14
C GLU A 67 -20.48 37.25 -20.20
N PRO A 68 -19.48 36.92 -21.07
CA PRO A 68 -19.03 35.55 -21.21
C PRO A 68 -18.36 35.10 -19.90
N LEU A 69 -18.94 34.09 -19.27
CA LEU A 69 -18.39 33.45 -18.08
C LEU A 69 -17.24 32.55 -18.53
N GLN A 70 -16.01 32.97 -18.26
CA GLN A 70 -14.88 32.06 -18.42
C GLN A 70 -15.02 30.96 -17.37
N PRO A 71 -14.88 29.67 -17.74
CA PRO A 71 -14.88 28.60 -16.77
C PRO A 71 -13.76 28.86 -15.75
N LEU A 72 -14.09 28.77 -14.47
CA LEU A 72 -13.12 28.90 -13.39
C LEU A 72 -12.04 27.83 -13.59
N LYS A 73 -10.84 28.25 -14.00
CA LYS A 73 -9.68 27.39 -14.09
C LYS A 73 -8.98 27.40 -12.73
N GLN A 74 -9.39 26.48 -11.86
CA GLN A 74 -8.70 26.25 -10.61
C GLN A 74 -7.60 25.21 -10.83
N GLU A 75 -6.35 25.59 -10.57
CA GLU A 75 -5.25 24.63 -10.57
C GLU A 75 -5.46 23.62 -9.43
N VAL A 76 -5.37 22.33 -9.77
CA VAL A 76 -5.50 21.26 -8.78
C VAL A 76 -4.24 21.27 -7.91
N ASN A 77 -4.41 21.28 -6.58
CA ASN A 77 -3.29 21.12 -5.67
C ASN A 77 -2.65 19.73 -5.89
N LEU A 78 -1.47 19.69 -6.49
CA LEU A 78 -0.77 18.44 -6.78
C LEU A 78 -0.40 17.66 -5.51
N ALA A 79 -0.30 18.32 -4.34
CA ALA A 79 -0.06 17.66 -3.07
C ALA A 79 -1.28 16.87 -2.56
N GLU A 80 -2.50 17.26 -2.96
CA GLU A 80 -3.74 16.55 -2.65
C GLU A 80 -4.00 15.38 -3.62
N PHE A 81 -3.13 15.18 -4.61
CA PHE A 81 -3.30 14.13 -5.60
C PHE A 81 -3.01 12.75 -4.97
N PRO A 82 -4.00 11.84 -4.91
CA PRO A 82 -3.85 10.52 -4.27
C PRO A 82 -2.84 9.60 -5.00
N SER A 83 -2.37 9.98 -6.19
CA SER A 83 -1.32 9.27 -6.92
C SER A 83 0.03 9.30 -6.20
N SER A 84 0.32 10.33 -5.39
CA SER A 84 1.57 10.44 -4.64
C SER A 84 1.74 9.27 -3.67
N VAL A 85 0.69 8.95 -2.89
CA VAL A 85 0.70 7.82 -1.96
C VAL A 85 0.87 6.49 -2.71
N ALA A 86 0.16 6.31 -3.83
CA ALA A 86 0.29 5.10 -4.65
C ALA A 86 1.71 4.93 -5.21
N PHE A 87 2.37 6.03 -5.60
CA PHE A 87 3.76 6.01 -6.06
C PHE A 87 4.72 5.59 -4.96
N TYR A 88 4.58 6.14 -3.74
CA TYR A 88 5.39 5.74 -2.59
C TYR A 88 5.15 4.27 -2.20
N MET A 89 3.90 3.82 -2.16
CA MET A 89 3.54 2.42 -1.89
C MET A 89 4.18 1.48 -2.92
N ARG A 90 4.09 1.83 -4.22
CA ARG A 90 4.73 1.07 -5.29
C ARG A 90 6.25 1.05 -5.15
N GLY A 91 6.86 2.19 -4.84
CA GLY A 91 8.30 2.30 -4.58
C GLY A 91 8.74 1.40 -3.41
N ALA A 92 7.99 1.39 -2.31
CA ALA A 92 8.24 0.51 -1.16
C ALA A 92 8.13 -0.96 -1.55
N VAL A 93 7.10 -1.36 -2.31
CA VAL A 93 6.95 -2.73 -2.81
C VAL A 93 8.14 -3.12 -3.71
N MET A 94 8.56 -2.24 -4.62
CA MET A 94 9.72 -2.49 -5.49
C MET A 94 11.01 -2.65 -4.69
N TYR A 95 11.25 -1.77 -3.72
CA TYR A 95 12.42 -1.83 -2.83
C TYR A 95 12.45 -3.15 -2.05
N VAL A 96 11.35 -3.53 -1.39
CA VAL A 96 11.26 -4.78 -0.63
C VAL A 96 11.51 -5.99 -1.53
N THR A 97 10.88 -6.04 -2.70
CA THR A 97 11.09 -7.13 -3.66
C THR A 97 12.56 -7.21 -4.10
N GLY A 98 13.18 -6.07 -4.42
CA GLY A 98 14.58 -6.00 -4.83
C GLY A 98 15.54 -6.52 -3.76
N ILE A 99 15.37 -6.09 -2.51
CA ILE A 99 16.18 -6.57 -1.38
C ILE A 99 15.98 -8.07 -1.16
N MET A 100 14.74 -8.57 -1.22
CA MET A 100 14.47 -10.00 -1.07
C MET A 100 15.17 -10.85 -2.15
N ILE A 101 15.16 -10.39 -3.40
CA ILE A 101 15.89 -11.05 -4.49
C ILE A 101 17.40 -11.02 -4.23
N ALA A 102 17.94 -9.88 -3.79
CA ALA A 102 19.36 -9.75 -3.47
C ALA A 102 19.77 -10.68 -2.30
N LEU A 103 18.97 -10.76 -1.24
CA LEU A 103 19.21 -11.65 -0.12
C LEU A 103 19.19 -13.12 -0.54
N PHE A 104 18.22 -13.52 -1.37
CA PHE A 104 18.17 -14.87 -1.92
C PHE A 104 19.41 -15.18 -2.77
N ALA A 105 19.87 -14.25 -3.60
CA ALA A 105 21.07 -14.43 -4.41
C ALA A 105 22.34 -14.59 -3.55
N VAL A 106 22.51 -13.77 -2.50
CA VAL A 106 23.67 -13.89 -1.59
C VAL A 106 23.57 -15.17 -0.75
N ALA A 107 22.38 -15.54 -0.28
CA ALA A 107 22.12 -16.82 0.41
C ALA A 107 22.53 -18.01 -0.47
N PHE A 108 22.16 -17.97 -1.75
CA PHE A 108 22.55 -18.99 -2.73
C PHE A 108 24.08 -19.05 -2.93
N VAL A 109 24.75 -17.91 -3.02
CA VAL A 109 26.23 -17.86 -3.08
C VAL A 109 26.84 -18.49 -1.81
N TYR A 110 26.30 -18.21 -0.62
CA TYR A 110 26.78 -18.85 0.61
C TYR A 110 26.55 -20.35 0.63
N ALA A 111 25.42 -20.84 0.11
CA ALA A 111 25.17 -22.27 -0.04
C ALA A 111 26.20 -22.94 -0.95
N LEU A 112 26.57 -22.30 -2.07
CA LEU A 112 27.61 -22.79 -2.98
C LEU A 112 29.01 -22.78 -2.32
N LEU A 113 29.38 -21.68 -1.67
CA LEU A 113 30.67 -21.54 -0.98
C LEU A 113 30.82 -22.50 0.21
N SER A 114 29.70 -22.96 0.77
CA SER A 114 29.66 -23.93 1.85
C SER A 114 29.47 -25.37 1.34
N HIS A 115 29.63 -25.62 0.03
CA HIS A 115 29.49 -26.94 -0.61
C HIS A 115 28.14 -27.63 -0.34
N GLY A 116 27.08 -26.85 -0.10
CA GLY A 116 25.76 -27.39 0.25
C GLY A 116 25.59 -27.80 1.73
N TYR A 117 26.60 -27.62 2.58
CA TYR A 117 26.47 -27.77 4.04
C TYR A 117 25.71 -26.57 4.63
N VAL A 118 24.40 -26.49 4.35
CA VAL A 118 23.49 -25.45 4.84
C VAL A 118 22.16 -26.06 5.28
N GLU A 119 21.50 -25.44 6.25
CA GLU A 119 20.16 -25.84 6.66
C GLU A 119 19.11 -25.23 5.73
N VAL A 120 18.74 -25.96 4.68
CA VAL A 120 17.83 -25.47 3.62
C VAL A 120 16.46 -25.09 4.18
N LEU A 121 16.01 -25.72 5.27
CA LEU A 121 14.73 -25.38 5.90
C LEU A 121 14.72 -23.95 6.44
N ASN A 122 15.86 -23.44 6.93
CA ASN A 122 15.99 -22.06 7.39
C ASN A 122 15.83 -21.05 6.24
N LEU A 123 16.04 -21.45 4.98
CA LEU A 123 15.80 -20.59 3.82
C LEU A 123 14.31 -20.30 3.61
N LEU A 124 13.41 -21.21 4.03
CA LEU A 124 11.96 -20.97 3.99
C LEU A 124 11.54 -19.84 4.94
N GLU A 125 12.35 -19.57 5.95
CA GLU A 125 12.17 -18.47 6.91
C GLU A 125 12.69 -17.12 6.39
N LEU A 126 13.10 -17.02 5.12
CA LEU A 126 13.53 -15.76 4.49
C LEU A 126 12.45 -14.67 4.63
N GLN A 127 11.17 -15.01 4.48
CA GLN A 127 10.06 -14.06 4.65
C GLN A 127 9.91 -13.60 6.11
N ARG A 128 10.07 -14.50 7.08
CA ARG A 128 9.75 -14.24 8.50
C ARG A 128 10.92 -13.70 9.29
N VAL A 129 12.14 -14.03 8.89
CA VAL A 129 13.37 -13.63 9.59
C VAL A 129 14.19 -12.70 8.72
N GLY A 130 14.61 -13.16 7.54
CA GLY A 130 15.49 -12.39 6.66
C GLY A 130 14.92 -11.02 6.29
N ALA A 131 13.67 -10.97 5.85
CA ALA A 131 13.01 -9.72 5.51
C ALA A 131 12.93 -8.76 6.70
N ILE A 132 12.60 -9.26 7.90
CA ILE A 132 12.44 -8.41 9.08
C ILE A 132 13.79 -7.80 9.49
N VAL A 133 14.86 -8.60 9.44
CA VAL A 133 16.21 -8.17 9.82
C VAL A 133 16.76 -7.13 8.82
N TRP A 134 16.57 -7.34 7.53
CA TRP A 134 17.22 -6.53 6.49
C TRP A 134 16.41 -5.32 6.00
N ILE A 135 15.09 -5.41 6.07
CA ILE A 135 14.17 -4.39 5.54
C ILE A 135 13.52 -3.62 6.70
N GLY A 136 13.19 -4.32 7.78
CA GLY A 136 12.51 -3.75 8.93
C GLY A 136 10.98 -3.82 8.85
N ARG A 137 10.37 -3.92 10.02
CA ARG A 137 8.90 -4.03 10.19
C ARG A 137 8.10 -2.90 9.53
N PRO A 138 8.50 -1.61 9.59
CA PRO A 138 7.70 -0.53 9.01
C PRO A 138 7.52 -0.61 7.49
N LEU A 139 8.58 -0.91 6.74
CA LEU A 139 8.49 -1.04 5.28
C LEU A 139 7.72 -2.29 4.86
N LEU A 140 7.83 -3.39 5.62
CA LEU A 140 6.99 -4.57 5.44
C LEU A 140 5.52 -4.29 5.74
N LEU A 141 5.22 -3.40 6.69
CA LEU A 141 3.86 -2.96 6.99
C LEU A 141 3.28 -2.12 5.85
N VAL A 142 4.06 -1.20 5.28
CA VAL A 142 3.66 -0.45 4.07
C VAL A 142 3.37 -1.41 2.92
N ARG A 143 4.22 -2.43 2.72
CA ARG A 143 4.00 -3.47 1.71
C ARG A 143 2.69 -4.24 1.96
N CYS A 144 2.45 -4.73 3.16
CA CYS A 144 1.21 -5.47 3.45
C CYS A 144 -0.03 -4.58 3.33
N LEU A 145 0.06 -3.29 3.72
CA LEU A 145 -1.03 -2.33 3.59
C LEU A 145 -1.41 -2.09 2.12
N SER A 146 -0.43 -2.06 1.21
CA SER A 146 -0.71 -1.97 -0.22
C SER A 146 -1.53 -3.17 -0.72
N ALA A 147 -1.21 -4.38 -0.26
CA ALA A 147 -1.91 -5.61 -0.64
C ALA A 147 -3.32 -5.68 -0.02
N VAL A 148 -3.45 -5.37 1.26
CA VAL A 148 -4.76 -5.28 1.95
C VAL A 148 -5.63 -4.21 1.31
N GLY A 149 -5.04 -3.06 0.94
CA GLY A 149 -5.69 -2.01 0.17
C GLY A 149 -6.25 -2.56 -1.14
N MET A 150 -5.43 -3.25 -1.94
CA MET A 150 -5.87 -3.89 -3.17
C MET A 150 -6.99 -4.93 -2.96
N LEU A 151 -6.96 -5.72 -1.87
CA LEU A 151 -8.04 -6.67 -1.55
C LEU A 151 -9.30 -6.01 -0.99
N ALA A 152 -9.21 -4.77 -0.52
CA ALA A 152 -10.32 -3.98 0.02
C ALA A 152 -10.92 -2.99 -1.00
N THR A 153 -10.35 -2.91 -2.20
CA THR A 153 -10.77 -2.01 -3.29
C THR A 153 -11.11 -2.76 -4.57
N ALA A 154 -12.09 -2.28 -5.32
CA ALA A 154 -12.39 -2.72 -6.68
C ALA A 154 -11.36 -2.17 -7.68
N THR A 155 -11.09 -2.92 -8.75
CA THR A 155 -10.27 -2.43 -9.87
C THR A 155 -11.20 -1.70 -10.85
N VAL A 156 -11.13 -0.38 -10.89
CA VAL A 156 -11.98 0.44 -11.77
C VAL A 156 -11.13 1.13 -12.83
N HIS A 157 -11.54 1.00 -14.10
CA HIS A 157 -10.97 1.75 -15.22
C HIS A 157 -11.99 2.77 -15.72
N LEU A 158 -11.51 3.97 -16.06
CA LEU A 158 -12.30 4.96 -16.77
C LEU A 158 -12.06 4.76 -18.27
N ASP A 159 -13.11 4.42 -19.00
CA ASP A 159 -13.08 4.33 -20.46
C ASP A 159 -13.81 5.53 -21.08
N THR A 160 -13.45 5.89 -22.30
CA THR A 160 -14.00 7.07 -22.98
C THR A 160 -14.18 6.85 -24.47
N THR A 161 -15.34 7.23 -25.00
CA THR A 161 -15.59 7.33 -26.45
C THR A 161 -15.20 8.71 -27.01
N GLY A 162 -14.63 9.59 -26.19
CA GLY A 162 -14.32 10.98 -26.53
C GLY A 162 -15.46 11.96 -26.24
N SER A 163 -16.71 11.48 -26.12
CA SER A 163 -17.89 12.28 -25.76
C SER A 163 -18.56 11.85 -24.45
N ILE A 164 -18.39 10.59 -24.05
CA ILE A 164 -18.92 10.02 -22.81
C ILE A 164 -17.80 9.24 -22.13
N SER A 165 -17.71 9.35 -20.82
CA SER A 165 -16.81 8.55 -20.00
C SER A 165 -17.61 7.69 -19.02
N TRP A 166 -17.20 6.43 -18.85
CA TRP A 166 -17.86 5.50 -17.94
C TRP A 166 -16.84 4.60 -17.26
N PHE A 167 -17.25 4.04 -16.12
CA PHE A 167 -16.43 3.11 -15.36
C PHE A 167 -16.64 1.67 -15.85
N ILE A 168 -15.54 0.95 -16.05
CA ILE A 168 -15.52 -0.49 -16.35
C ILE A 168 -14.79 -1.19 -15.21
N GLU A 169 -15.39 -2.27 -14.72
CA GLU A 169 -14.79 -3.17 -13.73
C GLU A 169 -14.33 -4.46 -14.43
N PRO A 170 -13.05 -4.55 -14.85
CA PRO A 170 -12.53 -5.79 -15.41
C PRO A 170 -12.48 -6.88 -14.33
N GLN A 171 -12.75 -8.11 -14.73
CA GLN A 171 -12.59 -9.24 -13.83
C GLN A 171 -11.12 -9.38 -13.42
N ASN A 172 -10.86 -9.27 -12.10
CA ASN A 172 -9.53 -9.49 -11.57
C ASN A 172 -9.12 -10.96 -11.78
N PRO A 173 -8.02 -11.25 -12.49
CA PRO A 173 -7.58 -12.61 -12.70
C PRO A 173 -7.15 -13.26 -11.36
N LEU A 174 -7.46 -14.54 -11.21
CA LEU A 174 -7.29 -15.27 -9.94
C LEU A 174 -5.88 -15.19 -9.38
N PHE A 175 -4.86 -15.22 -10.24
CA PHE A 175 -3.46 -15.16 -9.81
C PHE A 175 -3.12 -13.82 -9.13
N LYS A 176 -3.75 -12.71 -9.52
CA LYS A 176 -3.55 -11.41 -8.87
C LYS A 176 -4.14 -11.41 -7.46
N THR A 177 -5.34 -11.98 -7.30
CA THR A 177 -5.98 -12.13 -5.99
C THR A 177 -5.17 -13.06 -5.09
N LEU A 178 -4.68 -14.19 -5.63
CA LEU A 178 -3.85 -15.14 -4.90
C LEU A 178 -2.51 -14.51 -4.46
N LEU A 179 -1.86 -13.78 -5.35
CA LEU A 179 -0.62 -13.06 -5.06
C LEU A 179 -0.85 -11.97 -4.01
N SER A 180 -1.91 -11.17 -4.15
CA SER A 180 -2.25 -10.12 -3.19
C SER A 180 -2.59 -10.69 -1.81
N ALA A 181 -3.29 -11.83 -1.76
CA ALA A 181 -3.51 -12.56 -0.50
C ALA A 181 -2.20 -13.06 0.11
N ASN A 182 -1.24 -13.53 -0.70
CA ASN A 182 0.09 -13.91 -0.22
C ASN A 182 0.84 -12.71 0.35
N GLU A 183 0.78 -11.56 -0.32
CA GLU A 183 1.37 -10.30 0.16
C GLU A 183 0.70 -9.79 1.45
N ALA A 184 -0.57 -10.09 1.69
CA ALA A 184 -1.21 -9.79 2.98
C ALA A 184 -0.60 -10.58 4.15
N THR A 185 0.05 -11.74 3.90
CA THR A 185 0.67 -12.56 4.95
C THR A 185 1.89 -11.90 5.61
N TRP A 186 2.47 -10.87 4.99
CA TRP A 186 3.49 -10.03 5.62
C TRP A 186 3.00 -9.42 6.94
N PHE A 187 1.71 -9.08 7.01
CA PHE A 187 1.11 -8.61 8.27
C PHE A 187 1.17 -9.68 9.36
N VAL A 188 0.90 -10.94 9.00
CA VAL A 188 0.99 -12.09 9.92
C VAL A 188 2.43 -12.31 10.39
N ALA A 189 3.42 -12.17 9.50
CA ALA A 189 4.83 -12.27 9.87
C ALA A 189 5.21 -11.19 10.90
N ILE A 190 4.80 -9.93 10.69
CA ILE A 190 5.03 -8.83 11.63
C ILE A 190 4.36 -9.11 12.98
N VAL A 191 3.10 -9.54 12.98
CA VAL A 191 2.35 -9.85 14.21
C VAL A 191 3.02 -10.99 14.98
N ASN A 192 3.39 -12.09 14.29
CA ASN A 192 4.11 -13.21 14.91
C ASN A 192 5.42 -12.74 15.54
N ASP A 193 6.15 -11.88 14.84
CA ASP A 193 7.46 -11.40 15.27
C ASP A 193 7.41 -10.39 16.43
N ILE A 194 6.30 -9.66 16.62
CA ILE A 194 6.03 -8.89 17.85
C ILE A 194 5.60 -9.85 18.97
N ALA A 195 4.65 -10.75 18.66
CA ALA A 195 4.08 -11.70 19.61
C ALA A 195 5.11 -12.69 20.15
N MET A 196 6.19 -12.95 19.41
CA MET A 196 7.26 -13.88 19.76
C MET A 196 7.90 -13.61 21.12
N SER A 197 7.92 -12.35 21.56
CA SER A 197 8.35 -11.97 22.92
C SER A 197 7.52 -12.66 24.02
N VAL A 198 6.24 -12.95 23.74
CA VAL A 198 5.29 -13.60 24.64
C VAL A 198 5.11 -15.09 24.30
N THR A 199 4.98 -15.41 23.01
CA THR A 199 4.69 -16.77 22.53
C THR A 199 5.92 -17.67 22.51
N LYS A 200 7.13 -17.10 22.42
CA LYS A 200 8.43 -17.79 22.50
C LYS A 200 8.47 -19.07 21.65
N GLU A 201 8.80 -20.20 22.24
CA GLU A 201 8.99 -21.49 21.56
C GLU A 201 7.70 -22.01 20.90
N TYR A 202 6.51 -21.61 21.37
CA TYR A 202 5.25 -21.99 20.73
C TYR A 202 5.15 -21.46 19.30
N THR A 203 5.83 -20.34 18.99
CA THR A 203 5.78 -19.68 17.68
C THR A 203 6.19 -20.62 16.55
N SER A 204 7.23 -21.44 16.76
CA SER A 204 7.73 -22.41 15.78
C SER A 204 6.63 -23.36 15.30
N SER A 205 5.79 -23.83 16.23
CA SER A 205 4.79 -24.87 15.95
C SER A 205 3.58 -24.35 15.18
N TYR A 206 3.20 -23.07 15.35
CA TYR A 206 1.98 -22.53 14.76
C TYR A 206 2.22 -21.51 13.66
N ALA A 207 3.41 -20.90 13.56
CA ALA A 207 3.67 -19.79 12.64
C ALA A 207 3.36 -20.13 11.18
N THR A 208 3.80 -21.30 10.70
CA THR A 208 3.57 -21.77 9.32
C THR A 208 2.10 -22.04 9.06
N VAL A 209 1.44 -22.77 9.96
CA VAL A 209 0.01 -23.10 9.85
C VAL A 209 -0.84 -21.83 9.86
N ASN A 210 -0.53 -20.88 10.75
CA ASN A 210 -1.24 -19.61 10.85
C ASN A 210 -1.15 -18.80 9.55
N SER A 211 0.04 -18.67 8.94
CA SER A 211 0.15 -17.92 7.68
C SER A 211 -0.54 -18.61 6.52
N LEU A 212 -0.49 -19.95 6.42
CA LEU A 212 -1.23 -20.68 5.39
C LEU A 212 -2.75 -20.53 5.56
N LEU A 213 -3.21 -20.55 6.81
CA LEU A 213 -4.62 -20.37 7.15
C LEU A 213 -5.09 -18.95 6.82
N VAL A 214 -4.34 -17.91 7.23
CA VAL A 214 -4.67 -16.52 6.90
C VAL A 214 -4.63 -16.27 5.39
N TRP A 215 -3.64 -16.84 4.70
CA TRP A 215 -3.54 -16.77 3.25
C TRP A 215 -4.76 -17.37 2.55
N GLY A 216 -5.10 -18.61 2.90
CA GLY A 216 -6.24 -19.32 2.33
C GLY A 216 -7.57 -18.62 2.63
N LEU A 217 -7.77 -18.16 3.86
CA LEU A 217 -8.98 -17.43 4.24
C LEU A 217 -9.07 -16.05 3.55
N SER A 218 -7.97 -15.31 3.44
CA SER A 218 -7.94 -14.02 2.75
C SER A 218 -8.23 -14.18 1.25
N PHE A 219 -7.67 -15.21 0.63
CA PHE A 219 -7.93 -15.56 -0.76
C PHE A 219 -9.39 -15.98 -0.97
N THR A 220 -9.89 -16.93 -0.18
CA THR A 220 -11.27 -17.42 -0.30
C THR A 220 -12.30 -16.32 -0.06
N LEU A 221 -12.08 -15.46 0.93
CA LEU A 221 -12.92 -14.28 1.18
C LEU A 221 -12.92 -13.33 -0.02
N SER A 222 -11.78 -13.12 -0.68
CA SER A 222 -11.61 -12.21 -1.83
C SER A 222 -12.09 -12.79 -3.15
N TYR A 223 -12.14 -14.12 -3.24
CA TYR A 223 -12.72 -14.82 -4.36
C TYR A 223 -14.24 -14.96 -4.24
N ALA A 224 -14.76 -15.35 -3.07
CA ALA A 224 -16.18 -15.59 -2.85
C ALA A 224 -17.01 -14.31 -2.71
N ALA A 225 -16.40 -13.24 -2.15
CA ALA A 225 -17.03 -11.95 -1.96
C ALA A 225 -16.10 -10.82 -2.42
N PRO A 226 -15.94 -10.61 -3.75
CA PRO A 226 -15.15 -9.52 -4.30
C PRO A 226 -15.81 -8.17 -4.00
N ILE A 227 -14.98 -7.14 -3.79
CA ILE A 227 -15.46 -5.76 -3.60
C ILE A 227 -15.88 -5.19 -4.95
N GLN A 228 -17.12 -4.72 -5.03
CA GLN A 228 -17.66 -3.96 -6.16
C GLN A 228 -17.60 -2.46 -5.87
N HIS A 229 -17.44 -1.67 -6.92
CA HIS A 229 -17.56 -0.22 -6.83
C HIS A 229 -19.03 0.19 -6.70
N ALA A 230 -19.29 1.28 -5.97
CA ALA A 230 -20.62 1.87 -5.85
C ALA A 230 -20.56 3.34 -6.26
N VAL A 231 -21.50 3.77 -7.09
CA VAL A 231 -21.63 5.17 -7.52
C VAL A 231 -22.97 5.68 -7.04
N GLU A 232 -22.93 6.73 -6.23
CA GLU A 232 -24.12 7.43 -5.75
C GLU A 232 -24.14 8.80 -6.41
N ILE A 233 -25.13 9.06 -7.27
CA ILE A 233 -25.31 10.36 -7.93
C ILE A 233 -26.40 11.09 -7.20
N ALA A 234 -26.02 12.08 -6.40
CA ALA A 234 -26.91 12.97 -5.69
C ALA A 234 -26.32 14.37 -5.79
N LYS A 235 -26.93 15.22 -6.62
CA LYS A 235 -26.49 16.60 -6.79
C LYS A 235 -27.01 17.43 -5.64
N ASP A 236 -26.13 17.77 -4.71
CA ASP A 236 -26.42 18.68 -3.59
C ASP A 236 -25.52 19.91 -3.71
N CYS A 237 -26.13 21.07 -3.93
CA CYS A 237 -25.45 22.33 -4.13
C CYS A 237 -25.84 23.29 -3.01
N HIS A 238 -24.84 23.82 -2.32
CA HIS A 238 -25.05 24.82 -1.29
C HIS A 238 -24.19 26.05 -1.57
N ILE A 239 -24.76 27.21 -1.26
CA ILE A 239 -24.08 28.50 -1.44
C ILE A 239 -23.21 28.71 -0.20
N ILE A 240 -21.89 28.61 -0.34
CA ILE A 240 -20.94 28.89 0.74
C ILE A 240 -20.89 30.40 0.99
N GLN A 241 -20.80 31.17 -0.09
CA GLN A 241 -20.80 32.61 -0.06
C GLN A 241 -21.62 33.11 -1.25
N VAL A 242 -22.70 33.83 -0.94
CA VAL A 242 -23.58 34.47 -1.94
C VAL A 242 -22.70 35.30 -2.88
N ASP A 243 -22.88 35.12 -4.19
CA ASP A 243 -22.14 35.75 -5.29
C ASP A 243 -20.67 35.31 -5.51
N PHE A 244 -20.07 34.51 -4.61
CA PHE A 244 -18.66 34.13 -4.73
C PHE A 244 -18.42 32.63 -4.92
N GLN A 245 -19.19 31.78 -4.25
CA GLN A 245 -18.91 30.35 -4.25
C GLN A 245 -20.16 29.51 -4.00
N VAL A 246 -20.42 28.60 -4.94
CA VAL A 246 -21.37 27.49 -4.79
C VAL A 246 -20.59 26.20 -4.85
N GLU A 247 -20.69 25.38 -3.80
CA GLU A 247 -20.08 24.06 -3.76
C GLU A 247 -21.16 23.01 -4.06
N CYS A 248 -20.95 22.26 -5.13
CA CYS A 248 -21.84 21.19 -5.56
C CYS A 248 -21.16 19.85 -5.40
N THR A 249 -21.71 18.98 -4.57
CA THR A 249 -21.37 17.56 -4.60
C THR A 249 -22.29 16.89 -5.63
N SER A 250 -21.74 16.40 -6.74
CA SER A 250 -22.55 15.82 -7.85
C SER A 250 -22.72 14.31 -7.71
N GLY A 251 -21.71 13.63 -7.18
CA GLY A 251 -21.76 12.21 -6.91
C GLY A 251 -20.55 11.70 -6.16
N VAL A 252 -20.71 10.56 -5.49
CA VAL A 252 -19.69 9.90 -4.69
C VAL A 252 -19.38 8.54 -5.32
N VAL A 253 -18.11 8.33 -5.71
CA VAL A 253 -17.61 7.05 -6.20
C VAL A 253 -16.90 6.33 -5.07
N ARG A 254 -17.47 5.24 -4.58
CA ARG A 254 -16.88 4.37 -3.55
C ARG A 254 -16.21 3.19 -4.24
N ILE A 255 -14.88 3.15 -4.19
CA ILE A 255 -14.07 2.08 -4.81
C ILE A 255 -13.73 0.99 -3.78
N GLY A 256 -13.73 1.30 -2.49
CA GLY A 256 -13.35 0.35 -1.43
C GLY A 256 -14.23 0.45 -0.20
N HIS A 257 -14.17 -0.61 0.61
CA HIS A 257 -14.94 -0.71 1.86
C HIS A 257 -13.98 -0.79 3.05
N PRO A 258 -14.04 0.14 4.02
CA PRO A 258 -13.17 0.10 5.20
C PRO A 258 -13.45 -1.13 6.08
N SER A 259 -14.69 -1.64 6.07
CA SER A 259 -15.05 -2.89 6.73
C SER A 259 -14.20 -4.05 6.25
N ARG A 260 -13.87 -4.12 4.94
CA ARG A 260 -13.06 -5.20 4.37
C ARG A 260 -11.63 -5.17 4.89
N LEU A 261 -11.05 -3.99 5.04
CA LEU A 261 -9.73 -3.81 5.64
C LEU A 261 -9.72 -4.29 7.09
N VAL A 262 -10.73 -3.89 7.88
CA VAL A 262 -10.87 -4.33 9.27
C VAL A 262 -11.08 -5.84 9.36
N THR A 263 -11.86 -6.45 8.45
CA THR A 263 -12.05 -7.90 8.41
C THR A 263 -10.75 -8.63 8.12
N LEU A 264 -9.93 -8.18 7.16
CA LEU A 264 -8.65 -8.81 6.83
C LEU A 264 -7.63 -8.68 7.98
N ALA A 265 -7.56 -7.50 8.61
CA ALA A 265 -6.70 -7.29 9.77
C ALA A 265 -7.18 -8.12 10.98
N GLY A 266 -8.48 -8.13 11.25
CA GLY A 266 -9.10 -8.93 12.31
C GLY A 266 -8.93 -10.43 12.08
N LEU A 267 -8.97 -10.88 10.83
CA LEU A 267 -8.70 -12.27 10.45
C LEU A 267 -7.25 -12.63 10.78
N ALA A 268 -6.28 -11.83 10.39
CA ALA A 268 -4.87 -12.08 10.70
C ALA A 268 -4.60 -12.14 12.22
N LEU A 269 -5.16 -11.21 13.00
CA LEU A 269 -5.02 -11.17 14.46
C LEU A 269 -5.76 -12.33 15.15
N GLY A 270 -7.00 -12.59 14.74
CA GLY A 270 -7.84 -13.65 15.28
C GLY A 270 -7.27 -15.04 15.01
N CYS A 271 -6.83 -15.31 13.79
CA CYS A 271 -6.17 -16.56 13.43
C CYS A 271 -4.88 -16.76 14.23
N ASN A 272 -4.09 -15.69 14.43
CA ASN A 272 -2.89 -15.75 15.28
C ASN A 272 -3.22 -16.19 16.70
N LEU A 273 -4.21 -15.54 17.33
CA LEU A 273 -4.65 -15.84 18.68
C LEU A 273 -5.19 -17.27 18.79
N VAL A 274 -6.05 -17.69 17.87
CA VAL A 274 -6.62 -19.05 17.85
C VAL A 274 -5.52 -20.10 17.68
N CYS A 275 -4.63 -19.93 16.71
CA CYS A 275 -3.50 -20.84 16.50
C CYS A 275 -2.63 -20.92 17.75
N TYR A 276 -2.28 -19.80 18.37
CA TYR A 276 -1.50 -19.78 19.60
C TYR A 276 -2.21 -20.53 20.75
N VAL A 277 -3.49 -20.25 21.00
CA VAL A 277 -4.26 -20.89 22.08
C VAL A 277 -4.37 -22.39 21.85
N VAL A 278 -4.70 -22.82 20.62
CA VAL A 278 -4.80 -24.24 20.26
C VAL A 278 -3.46 -24.94 20.46
N THR A 279 -2.37 -24.38 19.96
CA THR A 279 -1.03 -24.94 20.15
C THR A 279 -0.65 -25.01 21.63
N ARG A 280 -0.99 -23.99 22.42
CA ARG A 280 -0.72 -23.96 23.87
C ARG A 280 -1.49 -25.03 24.64
N VAL A 281 -2.75 -25.27 24.27
CA VAL A 281 -3.60 -26.29 24.89
C VAL A 281 -3.14 -27.70 24.49
N LEU A 282 -2.80 -27.91 23.22
CA LEU A 282 -2.42 -29.23 22.69
C LEU A 282 -1.03 -29.69 23.16
N LEU A 283 -0.02 -28.81 23.12
CA LEU A 283 1.35 -29.16 23.53
C LEU A 283 1.59 -29.04 25.06
N GLY A 284 0.70 -28.35 25.77
CA GLY A 284 0.86 -28.09 27.21
C GLY A 284 2.14 -27.30 27.54
N ARG A 285 2.40 -27.09 28.84
CA ARG A 285 3.62 -26.38 29.32
C ARG A 285 4.87 -27.27 29.38
N GLN A 286 4.70 -28.60 29.36
CA GLN A 286 5.79 -29.54 29.70
C GLN A 286 6.52 -30.13 28.49
N GLN A 287 5.96 -30.09 27.28
CA GLN A 287 6.57 -30.73 26.10
C GLN A 287 7.57 -29.83 25.37
N ILE A 288 7.60 -28.54 25.67
CA ILE A 288 8.45 -27.59 24.95
C ILE A 288 9.79 -27.48 25.63
N LYS A 289 10.81 -28.01 24.97
CA LYS A 289 12.20 -27.80 25.36
C LYS A 289 12.61 -26.39 24.97
N SER A 290 13.10 -25.61 25.93
CA SER A 290 13.72 -24.32 25.65
C SER A 290 14.87 -24.51 24.66
N SER A 291 14.97 -23.62 23.66
CA SER A 291 16.11 -23.59 22.76
C SER A 291 17.36 -23.28 23.60
N PRO A 292 18.39 -24.15 23.61
CA PRO A 292 19.61 -23.94 24.40
C PRO A 292 20.50 -22.84 23.82
N VAL A 293 20.08 -22.22 22.72
CA VAL A 293 20.87 -21.26 21.97
C VAL A 293 20.50 -19.84 22.42
N GLU A 294 21.26 -19.31 23.37
CA GLU A 294 21.26 -17.90 23.74
C GLU A 294 22.59 -17.28 23.31
N SER A 295 22.56 -16.27 22.46
CA SER A 295 23.76 -15.57 22.02
C SER A 295 23.41 -14.15 21.61
N ILE A 296 24.31 -13.19 21.87
CA ILE A 296 24.12 -11.78 21.53
C ILE A 296 23.97 -11.53 20.03
N PHE A 297 24.50 -12.42 19.20
CA PHE A 297 24.48 -12.30 17.75
C PHE A 297 23.19 -12.84 17.12
N ILE A 298 22.31 -13.48 17.91
CA ILE A 298 21.14 -14.20 17.41
C ILE A 298 19.87 -13.35 17.61
N TYR A 299 19.18 -13.11 16.50
CA TYR A 299 17.86 -12.49 16.49
C TYR A 299 16.80 -13.41 17.13
N SER A 300 15.79 -12.84 17.81
CA SER A 300 14.72 -13.64 18.43
C SER A 300 13.98 -14.54 17.44
N GLY A 301 13.75 -14.05 16.22
CA GLY A 301 13.18 -14.84 15.12
C GLY A 301 13.98 -16.10 14.82
N VAL A 302 15.31 -15.99 14.79
CA VAL A 302 16.20 -17.14 14.59
C VAL A 302 16.09 -18.12 15.74
N LYS A 303 16.13 -17.64 16.99
CA LYS A 303 16.06 -18.50 18.19
C LYS A 303 14.84 -19.42 18.18
N TYR A 304 13.69 -18.93 17.69
CA TYR A 304 12.42 -19.64 17.76
C TYR A 304 11.94 -20.25 16.42
N LEU A 305 12.38 -19.75 15.27
CA LEU A 305 11.92 -20.25 13.96
C LEU A 305 12.95 -21.15 13.25
N PHE A 306 14.25 -20.99 13.53
CA PHE A 306 15.26 -21.80 12.84
C PHE A 306 15.37 -23.20 13.41
N VAL A 307 15.71 -24.14 12.54
CA VAL A 307 16.14 -25.47 12.92
C VAL A 307 17.59 -25.37 13.40
N THR A 308 17.79 -25.40 14.72
CA THR A 308 19.12 -25.22 15.35
C THR A 308 19.70 -26.53 15.90
N ALA A 309 18.85 -27.48 16.32
CA ALA A 309 19.29 -28.66 17.08
C ALA A 309 20.41 -29.51 16.42
N PRO A 310 20.39 -29.77 15.09
CA PRO A 310 21.46 -30.54 14.44
C PRO A 310 22.83 -29.84 14.41
N TRP A 311 22.85 -28.53 14.65
CA TRP A 311 24.00 -27.65 14.47
C TRP A 311 24.61 -27.18 15.81
N VAL A 312 24.11 -27.69 16.94
CA VAL A 312 24.64 -27.37 18.28
C VAL A 312 25.50 -28.52 18.79
N HIS A 313 26.71 -28.21 19.25
CA HIS A 313 27.61 -29.20 19.85
C HIS A 313 28.42 -28.55 20.98
N HIS A 314 28.41 -29.15 22.18
CA HIS A 314 29.09 -28.64 23.38
C HIS A 314 28.86 -27.14 23.64
N ASP A 315 27.59 -26.71 23.67
CA ASP A 315 27.18 -25.31 23.89
C ASP A 315 27.74 -24.30 22.86
N VAL A 316 28.13 -24.78 21.68
CA VAL A 316 28.47 -23.94 20.52
C VAL A 316 27.47 -24.22 19.40
N TYR A 317 26.80 -23.18 18.94
CA TYR A 317 25.95 -23.21 17.77
C TYR A 317 26.77 -22.90 16.52
N TYR A 318 26.95 -23.91 15.66
CA TYR A 318 27.60 -23.79 14.37
C TYR A 318 26.59 -23.29 13.34
N MET A 319 26.37 -21.99 13.30
CA MET A 319 25.41 -21.39 12.38
C MET A 319 25.93 -21.43 10.95
N ASP A 320 25.24 -22.09 10.03
CA ASP A 320 25.62 -22.04 8.62
C ASP A 320 25.57 -20.60 8.08
N ARG A 321 26.44 -20.27 7.13
CA ARG A 321 26.61 -18.87 6.66
C ARG A 321 25.38 -18.32 5.95
N MET A 322 24.55 -19.18 5.35
CA MET A 322 23.29 -18.79 4.71
C MET A 322 22.27 -18.39 5.78
N SER A 323 22.06 -19.22 6.79
CA SER A 323 21.27 -18.87 7.98
C SER A 323 21.83 -17.62 8.66
N GLY A 324 23.16 -17.50 8.76
CA GLY A 324 23.86 -16.32 9.26
C GLY A 324 23.47 -15.05 8.52
N LEU A 325 23.42 -15.08 7.18
CA LEU A 325 22.92 -13.95 6.38
C LEU A 325 21.48 -13.60 6.74
N LEU A 326 20.58 -14.58 6.85
CA LEU A 326 19.18 -14.34 7.23
C LEU A 326 19.05 -13.72 8.63
N ASN A 327 19.95 -14.11 9.54
CA ASN A 327 20.09 -13.51 10.86
C ASN A 327 20.72 -12.11 10.84
N GLY A 328 21.22 -11.63 9.70
CA GLY A 328 21.86 -10.33 9.56
C GLY A 328 23.37 -10.32 9.82
N LEU A 329 24.03 -11.48 9.73
CA LEU A 329 25.47 -11.63 9.80
C LEU A 329 26.04 -11.81 8.39
N VAL A 330 26.77 -10.82 7.90
CA VAL A 330 27.53 -10.95 6.65
C VAL A 330 28.92 -11.40 7.01
N THR A 331 29.36 -12.55 6.50
CA THR A 331 30.66 -13.12 6.86
C THR A 331 31.55 -13.32 5.64
N ILE A 332 32.86 -13.17 5.86
CA ILE A 332 33.93 -13.50 4.91
C ILE A 332 34.96 -14.34 5.67
N LYS A 333 35.29 -15.52 5.14
CA LYS A 333 36.31 -16.42 5.68
C LYS A 333 37.62 -16.21 4.92
N SER A 334 38.70 -15.93 5.63
CA SER A 334 40.05 -15.78 5.06
C SER A 334 41.08 -16.41 6.00
N GLU A 335 41.93 -17.30 5.49
CA GLU A 335 43.10 -17.86 6.19
C GLU A 335 42.88 -18.27 7.67
N GLY A 336 41.79 -18.98 7.97
CA GLY A 336 41.49 -19.44 9.34
C GLY A 336 40.83 -18.41 10.25
N VAL A 337 40.37 -17.28 9.70
CA VAL A 337 39.64 -16.24 10.42
C VAL A 337 38.31 -15.95 9.71
N ILE A 338 37.25 -15.75 10.48
CA ILE A 338 35.97 -15.22 9.99
C ILE A 338 35.85 -13.76 10.41
N PHE A 339 35.80 -12.88 9.41
CA PHE A 339 35.38 -11.50 9.60
C PHE A 339 33.88 -11.41 9.36
N GLY A 340 33.15 -10.82 10.30
CA GLY A 340 31.70 -10.67 10.22
C GLY A 340 31.27 -9.23 10.46
N LEU A 341 30.19 -8.84 9.78
CA LEU A 341 29.42 -7.63 10.07
C LEU A 341 28.06 -8.07 10.60
N ASP A 342 27.72 -7.66 11.81
CA ASP A 342 26.34 -7.71 12.29
C ASP A 342 25.61 -6.44 11.85
N VAL A 343 24.72 -6.57 10.86
CA VAL A 343 23.93 -5.46 10.31
C VAL A 343 22.93 -4.92 11.33
N LYS A 344 22.50 -5.75 12.30
CA LYS A 344 21.54 -5.35 13.33
C LYS A 344 22.17 -4.37 14.33
N LEU A 345 23.42 -4.65 14.71
CA LEU A 345 24.19 -3.83 15.66
C LEU A 345 25.13 -2.83 14.97
N TRP A 346 25.29 -2.92 13.65
CA TRP A 346 26.29 -2.17 12.87
C TRP A 346 27.72 -2.36 13.40
N GLN A 347 28.03 -3.58 13.87
CA GLN A 347 29.30 -3.92 14.49
C GLN A 347 30.07 -4.97 13.69
N MET A 348 31.35 -4.71 13.49
CA MET A 348 32.29 -5.68 12.93
C MET A 348 32.82 -6.58 14.05
N PHE A 349 32.94 -7.88 13.77
CA PHE A 349 33.54 -8.85 14.68
C PHE A 349 34.52 -9.76 13.94
N ARG A 350 35.43 -10.35 14.71
CA ARG A 350 36.45 -11.28 14.24
C ARG A 350 36.37 -12.55 15.08
N ILE A 351 36.34 -13.70 14.40
CA ILE A 351 36.40 -15.01 15.03
C ILE A 351 37.61 -15.74 14.47
N ASP A 352 38.58 -16.04 15.32
CA ASP A 352 39.71 -16.89 14.96
C ASP A 352 39.26 -18.36 15.04
N LEU A 353 39.28 -19.06 13.90
CA LEU A 353 38.92 -20.47 13.81
C LEU A 353 40.11 -21.31 14.31
N GLN A 354 40.19 -21.50 15.63
CA GLN A 354 41.05 -22.54 16.20
C GLN A 354 40.49 -23.93 15.83
N HIS A 355 41.31 -24.98 15.95
CA HIS A 355 40.94 -26.37 15.62
C HIS A 355 39.51 -26.69 16.08
N THR A 356 38.67 -27.17 15.15
CA THR A 356 37.28 -27.53 15.39
C THR A 356 37.18 -28.44 16.61
N THR A 357 36.42 -28.02 17.63
CA THR A 357 36.17 -28.81 18.85
C THR A 357 35.28 -30.02 18.58
N VAL A 358 34.67 -30.09 17.40
CA VAL A 358 33.90 -31.24 16.91
C VAL A 358 34.89 -32.35 16.53
N ALA A 359 34.73 -33.54 17.11
CA ALA A 359 35.55 -34.71 16.77
C ALA A 359 35.33 -35.16 15.32
N ASP A 360 36.38 -35.65 14.66
CA ASP A 360 36.37 -36.07 13.24
C ASP A 360 35.27 -37.10 12.90
N ASN A 361 34.86 -37.92 13.88
CA ASN A 361 33.83 -38.95 13.72
C ASN A 361 32.39 -38.41 13.82
N HIS A 362 32.19 -37.14 14.19
CA HIS A 362 30.87 -36.57 14.38
C HIS A 362 30.31 -36.05 13.04
N PRO A 363 29.02 -36.25 12.73
CA PRO A 363 28.43 -35.85 11.43
C PRO A 363 28.52 -34.34 11.16
N LEU A 364 28.58 -33.52 12.21
CA LEU A 364 28.73 -32.06 12.12
C LEU A 364 30.15 -31.63 11.72
N TYR A 365 31.16 -32.51 11.74
CA TYR A 365 32.56 -32.13 11.56
C TYR A 365 32.81 -31.36 10.25
N GLU A 366 32.41 -31.92 9.11
CA GLU A 366 32.61 -31.26 7.81
C GLU A 366 31.80 -29.96 7.70
N ALA A 367 30.55 -29.96 8.14
CA ALA A 367 29.70 -28.78 8.14
C ALA A 367 30.24 -27.65 9.04
N SER A 368 30.83 -28.01 10.20
CA SER A 368 31.37 -27.07 11.17
C SER A 368 32.54 -26.23 10.62
N LYS A 369 33.29 -26.77 9.64
CA LYS A 369 34.38 -26.05 8.97
C LYS A 369 33.88 -24.87 8.13
N HIS A 370 32.63 -24.92 7.68
CA HIS A 370 32.00 -23.88 6.85
C HIS A 370 31.04 -22.99 7.64
N ALA A 371 30.71 -23.35 8.88
CA ALA A 371 29.80 -22.64 9.75
C ALA A 371 30.49 -21.55 10.59
N ILE A 372 29.68 -20.67 11.16
CA ILE A 372 30.07 -19.61 12.10
C ILE A 372 29.87 -20.17 13.51
N PRO A 373 30.93 -20.40 14.30
CA PRO A 373 30.78 -20.87 15.67
C PRO A 373 30.32 -19.71 16.56
N LEU A 374 29.13 -19.85 17.15
CA LEU A 374 28.56 -18.92 18.11
C LEU A 374 28.46 -19.60 19.47
N ALA A 375 29.16 -19.08 20.47
CA ALA A 375 29.03 -19.59 21.84
C ALA A 375 27.61 -19.31 22.37
N CYS A 376 26.99 -20.35 22.93
CA CYS A 376 25.76 -20.23 23.71
C CYS A 376 26.14 -19.77 25.12
N THR A 377 25.50 -18.70 25.61
CA THR A 377 25.73 -18.11 26.94
C THR A 377 24.69 -18.54 27.95
#